data_AF-F9U6L1-F1
#
_entry.id   AF-F9U6L1-F1
#
_cell.length_a   1.000
_cell.length_b   1.000
_cell.length_c   1.000
_cell.angle_alpha   90.00
_cell.angle_beta   90.00
_cell.angle_gamma   90.00
#
_symmetry.space_group_name_H-M   'P 1'
#
loop_
_entity.id
_entity.type
_entity.pdbx_description
1 polymer ?
#
loop_
_entity_poly.entity_id
_entity_poly.type
_entity_poly.pdbx_seq_one_letter_code
_entity_poly.pdbx_strand_id
1 'polypeptide(L)'
;MSRANGPLDIAGTWDLRAPERALLAWSVVTIALGFFMLWGSTHVGGEAIGRLDLLPLVLYALSLLTLHLMLVTARFGGDQLILVAVAFLSGFGMLAQYRMGSFETTGTISLNLILFPIGLILTGATAIVLMRGRYQAVTQGHWIWVWAMLSLGLLAMLLMFGQRFRGGVYAAGLSTPSEILKVTIVLFVAGFVARNAKSLSFWGHGLPLPPWRALLPLAGFWLVLASLLVVQRDLGLFIILSIALLTMLFVGTGRSGYLLLGGIGAFVMVAVVSSVLPHGARRVAAWLDPFLDPTGGSWQILQGLSGMFSGGALGRRIRARQPRIHANRSIGLHLFGHRRGIGVRGVRDRDPLLPDPVRPEPAGGLPGT
;
A
#
# COMPACT_ATOMS: atom_id res chain seq x y z
N MET A 1 22.05 6.51 -38.95
CA MET A 1 20.63 6.46 -39.37
C MET A 1 19.90 7.65 -38.79
N SER A 2 19.68 8.69 -39.59
CA SER A 2 18.96 9.91 -39.20
C SER A 2 17.47 9.57 -39.02
N ARG A 3 16.97 9.53 -37.78
CA ARG A 3 15.52 9.46 -37.55
C ARG A 3 14.90 10.77 -38.01
N ALA A 4 14.08 10.71 -39.05
CA ALA A 4 13.26 11.82 -39.49
C ALA A 4 12.36 12.27 -38.32
N ASN A 5 12.41 13.55 -37.98
CA ASN A 5 11.62 14.20 -36.93
C ASN A 5 10.15 14.39 -37.36
N GLY A 6 9.50 13.33 -37.85
CA GLY A 6 8.07 13.28 -38.11
C GLY A 6 7.29 12.72 -36.91
N PRO A 7 5.98 12.99 -36.80
CA PRO A 7 5.15 12.33 -35.80
C PRO A 7 5.24 10.80 -35.98
N LEU A 8 5.52 10.09 -34.89
CA LEU A 8 5.72 8.64 -34.92
C LEU A 8 4.49 7.96 -35.54
N ASP A 9 4.74 7.17 -36.58
CA ASP A 9 3.74 6.23 -37.06
C ASP A 9 3.61 5.04 -36.08
N ILE A 10 2.57 4.22 -36.26
CA ILE A 10 2.33 3.02 -35.44
C ILE A 10 3.54 2.08 -35.54
N ALA A 11 4.09 1.86 -36.74
CA ALA A 11 5.30 1.05 -36.92
C ALA A 11 6.51 1.64 -36.16
N GLY A 12 6.70 2.95 -36.23
CA GLY A 12 7.77 3.62 -35.49
C GLY A 12 7.58 3.54 -33.97
N THR A 13 6.34 3.64 -33.48
CA THR A 13 6.02 3.49 -32.04
C THR A 13 6.22 2.05 -31.58
N TRP A 14 5.85 1.08 -32.43
CA TRP A 14 6.10 -0.32 -32.18
C TRP A 14 7.59 -0.54 -31.97
N ASP A 15 8.44 -0.11 -32.90
CA ASP A 15 9.90 -0.29 -32.82
C ASP A 15 10.52 0.43 -31.63
N LEU A 16 10.05 1.64 -31.32
CA LEU A 16 10.48 2.36 -30.13
C LEU A 16 10.23 1.57 -28.85
N ARG A 17 9.10 0.87 -28.75
CA ARG A 17 8.68 0.07 -27.59
C ARG A 17 9.23 -1.36 -27.61
N ALA A 18 10.26 -1.65 -28.40
CA ALA A 18 10.98 -2.92 -28.37
C ALA A 18 11.53 -3.32 -26.98
N PRO A 19 12.16 -2.40 -26.20
CA PRO A 19 12.61 -2.73 -24.85
C PRO A 19 11.44 -3.05 -23.93
N GLU A 20 10.37 -2.26 -23.99
CA GLU A 20 9.15 -2.48 -23.22
C GLU A 20 8.58 -3.88 -23.41
N ARG A 21 8.38 -4.32 -24.66
CA ARG A 21 7.81 -5.66 -24.93
C ARG A 21 8.71 -6.78 -24.44
N ALA A 22 10.03 -6.64 -24.61
CA ALA A 22 10.99 -7.65 -24.16
C ALA A 22 10.94 -7.79 -22.64
N LEU A 23 10.93 -6.67 -21.92
CA LEU A 23 10.88 -6.66 -20.47
C LEU A 23 9.51 -7.09 -19.91
N LEU A 24 8.41 -6.71 -20.55
CA LEU A 24 7.08 -7.22 -20.19
C LEU A 24 6.98 -8.74 -20.40
N ALA A 25 7.56 -9.27 -21.47
CA ALA A 25 7.65 -10.72 -21.69
C ALA A 25 8.44 -11.40 -20.57
N TRP A 26 9.61 -10.86 -20.20
CA TRP A 26 10.39 -11.37 -19.06
C TRP A 26 9.64 -11.29 -17.73
N SER A 27 8.85 -10.23 -17.52
CA SER A 27 7.97 -10.11 -16.36
C SER A 27 6.94 -11.25 -16.35
N VAL A 28 6.24 -11.48 -17.46
CA VAL A 28 5.26 -12.58 -17.57
C VAL A 28 5.92 -13.94 -17.34
N VAL A 29 7.09 -14.20 -17.92
CA VAL A 29 7.84 -15.46 -17.72
C VAL A 29 8.19 -15.65 -16.24
N THR A 30 8.70 -14.61 -15.58
CA THR A 30 9.10 -14.68 -14.17
C THR A 30 7.92 -14.92 -13.25
N ILE A 31 6.80 -14.22 -13.49
CA ILE A 31 5.58 -14.39 -12.71
C ILE A 31 4.96 -15.76 -12.97
N ALA A 32 4.92 -16.22 -14.22
CA ALA A 32 4.47 -17.57 -14.59
C ALA A 32 5.29 -18.64 -13.86
N LEU A 33 6.62 -18.53 -13.83
CA LEU A 33 7.49 -19.42 -13.06
C LEU A 33 7.10 -19.43 -11.57
N GLY A 34 6.82 -18.27 -10.99
CA GLY A 34 6.32 -18.17 -9.61
C GLY A 34 5.01 -18.91 -9.39
N PHE A 35 4.05 -18.78 -10.31
CA PHE A 35 2.79 -19.54 -10.27
C PHE A 35 3.04 -21.05 -10.37
N PHE A 36 3.90 -21.50 -11.29
CA PHE A 36 4.29 -22.91 -11.41
C PHE A 36 4.93 -23.45 -10.13
N MET A 37 5.81 -22.67 -9.49
CA MET A 37 6.43 -23.06 -8.22
C MET A 37 5.41 -23.17 -7.08
N LEU A 38 4.49 -22.21 -6.96
CA LEU A 38 3.44 -22.26 -5.95
C LEU A 38 2.53 -23.46 -6.15
N TRP A 39 2.17 -23.74 -7.39
CA TRP A 39 1.33 -24.86 -7.75
C TRP A 39 1.98 -26.21 -7.43
N GLY A 40 3.23 -26.40 -7.85
CA GLY A 40 4.00 -27.59 -7.50
C GLY A 40 4.13 -27.82 -5.99
N SER A 41 4.00 -26.76 -5.19
CA SER A 41 3.98 -26.86 -3.72
C SER A 41 2.59 -27.14 -3.13
N THR A 42 1.50 -26.69 -3.74
CA THR A 42 0.15 -26.81 -3.15
C THR A 42 -0.54 -28.11 -3.51
N HIS A 43 -0.22 -28.72 -4.66
CA HIS A 43 -0.95 -29.88 -5.20
C HIS A 43 -0.22 -31.22 -5.01
N VAL A 44 0.73 -31.31 -4.07
CA VAL A 44 1.45 -32.56 -3.74
C VAL A 44 0.49 -33.66 -3.21
N GLY A 45 -0.75 -33.32 -2.86
CA GLY A 45 -1.78 -34.23 -2.37
C GLY A 45 -2.74 -34.84 -3.40
N GLY A 46 -2.55 -34.59 -4.71
CA GLY A 46 -3.36 -35.24 -5.76
C GLY A 46 -4.72 -34.60 -6.06
N GLU A 47 -5.01 -33.40 -5.57
CA GLU A 47 -6.17 -32.64 -6.05
C GLU A 47 -5.98 -32.23 -7.51
N ALA A 48 -7.02 -32.46 -8.32
CA ALA A 48 -7.01 -32.13 -9.73
C ALA A 48 -7.03 -30.61 -9.91
N ILE A 49 -6.25 -30.18 -10.89
CA ILE A 49 -6.05 -28.78 -11.25
C ILE A 49 -7.37 -28.21 -11.75
N GLY A 50 -7.87 -27.19 -11.07
CA GLY A 50 -9.05 -26.47 -11.52
C GLY A 50 -8.72 -25.68 -12.80
N ARG A 51 -9.63 -25.70 -13.78
CA ARG A 51 -9.51 -24.88 -15.00
C ARG A 51 -9.37 -23.38 -14.72
N LEU A 52 -9.74 -22.94 -13.51
CA LEU A 52 -9.73 -21.54 -13.08
C LEU A 52 -8.45 -21.14 -12.31
N ASP A 53 -7.58 -22.08 -11.97
CA ASP A 53 -6.36 -21.78 -11.19
C ASP A 53 -5.33 -20.95 -11.98
N LEU A 54 -5.36 -21.07 -13.30
CA LEU A 54 -4.54 -20.29 -14.23
C LEU A 54 -5.13 -18.92 -14.57
N LEU A 55 -6.40 -18.68 -14.21
CA LEU A 55 -7.11 -17.47 -14.58
C LEU A 55 -6.39 -16.18 -14.13
N PRO A 56 -5.82 -16.07 -12.91
CA PRO A 56 -5.09 -14.87 -12.50
C PRO A 56 -3.88 -14.59 -13.42
N LEU A 57 -3.09 -15.63 -13.74
CA LEU A 57 -1.92 -15.50 -14.61
C LEU A 57 -2.31 -15.10 -16.03
N VAL A 58 -3.36 -15.71 -16.57
CA VAL A 58 -3.88 -15.39 -17.92
C VAL A 58 -4.38 -13.95 -17.97
N LEU A 59 -5.20 -13.53 -16.99
CA LEU A 59 -5.68 -12.15 -16.90
C LEU A 59 -4.53 -11.15 -16.73
N TYR A 60 -3.50 -11.51 -15.97
CA TYR A 60 -2.29 -10.69 -15.85
C TYR A 60 -1.61 -10.50 -17.21
N ALA A 61 -1.28 -11.59 -17.91
CA ALA A 61 -0.62 -11.51 -19.21
C ALA A 61 -1.46 -10.76 -20.25
N LEU A 62 -2.76 -11.04 -20.34
CA LEU A 62 -3.69 -10.38 -21.26
C LEU A 62 -3.81 -8.88 -20.96
N SER A 63 -3.87 -8.50 -19.69
CA SER A 63 -3.94 -7.10 -19.31
C SER A 63 -2.67 -6.36 -19.74
N LEU A 64 -1.47 -6.91 -19.49
CA LEU A 64 -0.21 -6.28 -19.91
C LEU A 64 -0.12 -6.13 -21.43
N LEU A 65 -0.55 -7.15 -22.18
CA LEU A 65 -0.65 -7.07 -23.63
C LEU A 65 -1.62 -5.95 -24.05
N THR A 66 -2.80 -5.90 -23.42
CA THR A 66 -3.80 -4.87 -23.70
C THR A 66 -3.24 -3.47 -23.46
N LEU A 67 -2.58 -3.23 -22.33
CA LEU A 67 -1.96 -1.94 -22.03
C LEU A 67 -0.87 -1.58 -23.04
N HIS A 68 0.01 -2.53 -23.38
CA HIS A 68 1.04 -2.30 -24.40
C HIS A 68 0.42 -1.88 -25.73
N LEU A 69 -0.62 -2.60 -26.19
CA LEU A 69 -1.33 -2.29 -27.44
C LEU A 69 -2.06 -0.93 -27.36
N MET A 70 -2.68 -0.59 -26.23
CA MET A 70 -3.30 0.72 -26.02
C MET A 70 -2.27 1.85 -26.18
N LEU A 71 -1.08 1.69 -25.61
CA LEU A 71 -0.03 2.72 -25.68
C LEU A 71 0.65 2.80 -27.05
N VAL A 72 0.81 1.66 -27.74
CA VAL A 72 1.31 1.63 -29.13
C VAL A 72 0.33 2.31 -30.07
N THR A 73 -0.95 1.94 -30.03
CA THR A 73 -1.99 2.51 -30.91
C THR A 73 -2.21 3.99 -30.64
N ALA A 74 -2.09 4.43 -29.39
CA ALA A 74 -2.12 5.84 -29.00
C ALA A 74 -0.85 6.63 -29.37
N ARG A 75 0.20 5.96 -29.89
CA ARG A 75 1.50 6.56 -30.23
C ARG A 75 2.16 7.22 -29.02
N PHE A 76 2.07 6.58 -27.85
CA PHE A 76 2.59 7.11 -26.60
C PHE A 76 4.12 7.00 -26.57
N GLY A 77 4.82 8.14 -26.48
CA GLY A 77 6.28 8.23 -26.42
C GLY A 77 6.87 8.33 -25.02
N GLY A 78 6.12 7.96 -23.97
CA GLY A 78 6.58 8.03 -22.58
C GLY A 78 7.59 6.96 -22.19
N ASP A 79 8.08 7.05 -20.95
CA ASP A 79 9.05 6.11 -20.37
C ASP A 79 8.45 4.69 -20.28
N GLN A 80 9.23 3.73 -20.76
CA GLN A 80 8.89 2.32 -20.84
C GLN A 80 9.27 1.55 -19.57
N LEU A 81 10.30 2.01 -18.86
CA LEU A 81 10.85 1.31 -17.68
C LEU A 81 9.90 1.41 -16.49
N ILE A 82 9.25 2.56 -16.30
CA ILE A 82 8.26 2.75 -15.23
C ILE A 82 7.09 1.77 -15.42
N LEU A 83 6.62 1.60 -16.65
CA LEU A 83 5.54 0.67 -16.97
C LEU A 83 5.92 -0.77 -16.61
N VAL A 84 7.12 -1.19 -17.01
CA VAL A 84 7.67 -2.52 -16.72
C VAL A 84 7.81 -2.73 -15.21
N ALA A 85 8.32 -1.75 -14.47
CA ALA A 85 8.48 -1.84 -13.02
C ALA A 85 7.12 -2.02 -12.31
N VAL A 86 6.10 -1.26 -12.74
CA VAL A 86 4.72 -1.40 -12.22
C VAL A 86 4.12 -2.75 -12.61
N ALA A 87 4.33 -3.21 -13.84
CA ALA A 87 3.87 -4.52 -14.31
C ALA A 87 4.50 -5.66 -13.51
N PHE A 88 5.80 -5.60 -13.24
CA PHE A 88 6.50 -6.60 -12.44
C PHE A 88 6.03 -6.62 -11.00
N LEU A 89 5.97 -5.46 -10.35
CA LEU A 89 5.55 -5.35 -8.95
C LEU A 89 4.09 -5.77 -8.75
N SER A 90 3.22 -5.44 -9.69
CA SER A 90 1.83 -5.89 -9.66
C SER A 90 1.67 -7.38 -9.89
N GLY A 91 2.49 -7.98 -10.78
CA GLY A 91 2.56 -9.43 -10.95
C GLY A 91 3.00 -10.16 -9.69
N PHE A 92 4.02 -9.63 -9.00
CA PHE A 92 4.43 -10.14 -7.69
C PHE A 92 3.32 -10.01 -6.64
N GLY A 93 2.62 -8.89 -6.62
CA GLY A 93 1.45 -8.68 -5.75
C GLY A 93 0.32 -9.67 -6.03
N MET A 94 0.06 -9.98 -7.30
CA MET A 94 -0.92 -10.99 -7.69
C MET A 94 -0.50 -12.39 -7.24
N LEU A 95 0.78 -12.74 -7.37
CA LEU A 95 1.32 -14.01 -6.87
C LEU A 95 1.15 -14.14 -5.35
N ALA A 96 1.39 -13.07 -4.60
CA ALA A 96 1.18 -13.03 -3.16
C ALA A 96 -0.31 -13.21 -2.78
N GLN A 97 -1.22 -12.55 -3.50
CA GLN A 97 -2.67 -12.70 -3.30
C GLN A 97 -3.15 -14.12 -3.62
N TYR A 98 -2.60 -14.73 -4.68
CA TYR A 98 -2.89 -16.12 -5.03
C TYR A 98 -2.47 -17.08 -3.91
N ARG A 99 -1.27 -16.88 -3.35
CA ARG A 99 -0.79 -17.64 -2.20
C ARG A 99 -1.70 -17.50 -0.97
N MET A 100 -2.27 -16.32 -0.75
CA MET A 100 -3.17 -16.04 0.38
C MET A 100 -4.60 -16.56 0.18
N GLY A 101 -4.90 -17.20 -0.95
CA GLY A 101 -6.26 -17.70 -1.26
C GLY A 101 -7.24 -16.57 -1.59
N SER A 102 -6.76 -15.36 -1.93
CA SER A 102 -7.62 -14.20 -2.19
C SER A 102 -8.46 -14.31 -3.48
N PHE A 103 -8.22 -15.37 -4.25
CA PHE A 103 -8.93 -15.69 -5.49
C PHE A 103 -9.76 -16.99 -5.39
N GLU A 104 -9.87 -17.60 -4.21
CA GLU A 104 -10.73 -18.75 -3.99
C GLU A 104 -12.20 -18.35 -4.21
N THR A 105 -12.86 -18.99 -5.18
CA THR A 105 -14.21 -18.64 -5.62
C THR A 105 -15.21 -19.70 -5.21
N THR A 106 -16.08 -19.38 -4.25
CA THR A 106 -17.30 -20.15 -3.96
C THR A 106 -18.40 -19.78 -4.97
N GLY A 107 -18.17 -20.06 -6.26
CA GLY A 107 -19.19 -19.96 -7.32
C GLY A 107 -19.32 -18.64 -8.11
N THR A 108 -18.70 -17.54 -7.69
CA THR A 108 -18.67 -16.26 -8.44
C THR A 108 -17.24 -15.81 -8.68
N ILE A 109 -16.97 -15.13 -9.82
CA ILE A 109 -15.63 -14.55 -10.09
C ILE A 109 -15.31 -13.55 -8.98
N SER A 110 -14.18 -13.77 -8.29
CA SER A 110 -13.77 -12.88 -7.20
C SER A 110 -13.52 -11.47 -7.73
N LEU A 111 -14.03 -10.46 -7.02
CA LEU A 111 -13.87 -9.06 -7.39
C LEU A 111 -12.39 -8.68 -7.59
N ASN A 112 -11.50 -9.29 -6.79
CA ASN A 112 -10.05 -9.10 -6.87
C ASN A 112 -9.46 -9.48 -8.24
N LEU A 113 -10.04 -10.46 -8.94
CA LEU A 113 -9.57 -10.85 -10.28
C LEU A 113 -9.90 -9.81 -11.35
N ILE A 114 -11.02 -9.10 -11.20
CA ILE A 114 -11.51 -8.14 -12.19
C ILE A 114 -10.91 -6.74 -11.93
N LEU A 115 -10.64 -6.39 -10.66
CA LEU A 115 -10.06 -5.10 -10.29
C LEU A 115 -8.69 -4.85 -10.94
N PHE A 116 -7.88 -5.89 -11.13
CA PHE A 116 -6.56 -5.74 -11.74
C PHE A 116 -6.62 -5.32 -13.22
N PRO A 117 -7.33 -6.06 -14.11
CA PRO A 117 -7.57 -5.62 -15.48
C PRO A 117 -8.20 -4.21 -15.57
N ILE A 118 -9.19 -3.91 -14.71
CA ILE A 118 -9.81 -2.57 -14.67
C ILE A 118 -8.77 -1.49 -14.37
N GLY A 119 -7.95 -1.68 -13.33
CA GLY A 119 -6.91 -0.71 -12.96
C GLY A 119 -5.91 -0.47 -14.08
N LEU A 120 -5.56 -1.51 -14.83
CA LEU A 120 -4.65 -1.41 -15.95
C LEU A 120 -5.26 -0.66 -17.15
N ILE A 121 -6.54 -0.93 -17.47
CA ILE A 121 -7.30 -0.19 -18.49
C ILE A 121 -7.40 1.29 -18.10
N LEU A 122 -7.72 1.58 -16.83
CA LEU A 122 -7.79 2.96 -16.32
C LEU A 122 -6.43 3.67 -16.41
N THR A 123 -5.34 2.95 -16.17
CA THR A 123 -3.97 3.49 -16.34
C THR A 123 -3.71 3.88 -17.79
N GLY A 124 -4.00 2.98 -18.73
CA GLY A 124 -3.86 3.24 -20.17
C GLY A 124 -4.76 4.39 -20.63
N ALA A 125 -6.03 4.39 -20.24
CA ALA A 125 -6.99 5.44 -20.56
C ALA A 125 -6.52 6.81 -20.01
N THR A 126 -6.05 6.87 -18.77
CA THR A 126 -5.53 8.09 -18.16
C THR A 126 -4.32 8.62 -18.91
N ALA A 127 -3.38 7.74 -19.29
CA ALA A 127 -2.21 8.14 -20.08
C ALA A 127 -2.63 8.73 -21.45
N ILE A 128 -3.60 8.11 -22.13
CA ILE A 128 -4.11 8.55 -23.44
C ILE A 128 -4.89 9.87 -23.34
N VAL A 129 -5.65 10.07 -22.26
CA VAL A 129 -6.40 11.32 -22.06
C VAL A 129 -5.44 12.48 -21.76
N LEU A 130 -4.41 12.25 -20.97
CA LEU A 130 -3.50 13.28 -20.46
C LEU A 130 -2.26 13.54 -21.34
N MET A 131 -1.98 12.70 -22.34
CA MET A 131 -0.83 12.89 -23.24
C MET A 131 -0.92 14.19 -24.07
N ARG A 132 0.15 14.50 -24.81
CA ARG A 132 0.26 15.66 -25.73
C ARG A 132 -0.01 17.00 -25.03
N GLY A 133 0.50 17.15 -23.81
CA GLY A 133 0.37 18.39 -23.04
C GLY A 133 -1.00 18.62 -22.40
N ARG A 134 -1.99 17.74 -22.61
CA ARG A 134 -3.33 17.88 -21.99
C ARG A 134 -3.29 17.82 -20.47
N TYR A 135 -2.31 17.13 -19.89
CA TYR A 135 -2.05 17.17 -18.45
C TYR A 135 -1.81 18.58 -17.91
N GLN A 136 -1.31 19.51 -18.73
CA GLN A 136 -1.11 20.90 -18.32
C GLN A 136 -2.43 21.63 -18.10
N ALA A 137 -3.49 21.29 -18.84
CA ALA A 137 -4.81 21.89 -18.64
C ALA A 137 -5.37 21.60 -17.24
N VAL A 138 -5.07 20.41 -16.70
CA VAL A 138 -5.48 19.97 -15.36
C VAL A 138 -4.77 20.76 -14.26
N THR A 139 -3.59 21.31 -14.54
CA THR A 139 -2.76 22.06 -13.58
C THR A 139 -2.76 23.58 -13.86
N GLN A 140 -3.49 24.05 -14.88
CA GLN A 140 -3.57 25.46 -15.32
C GLN A 140 -4.92 26.16 -15.01
N GLY A 141 -4.91 27.50 -14.98
CA GLY A 141 -6.07 28.34 -14.62
C GLY A 141 -6.74 28.06 -13.26
N HIS A 142 -8.07 28.10 -13.26
CA HIS A 142 -8.91 27.92 -12.07
C HIS A 142 -8.97 26.46 -11.57
N TRP A 143 -8.50 25.48 -12.37
CA TRP A 143 -8.58 24.05 -12.04
C TRP A 143 -7.80 23.66 -10.79
N ILE A 144 -6.71 24.38 -10.43
CA ILE A 144 -6.01 24.16 -9.15
C ILE A 144 -6.98 24.31 -7.98
N TRP A 145 -7.77 25.39 -7.98
CA TRP A 145 -8.72 25.64 -6.89
C TRP A 145 -9.88 24.64 -6.90
N VAL A 146 -10.26 24.11 -8.07
CA VAL A 146 -11.21 23.00 -8.17
C VAL A 146 -10.65 21.76 -7.46
N TRP A 147 -9.38 21.42 -7.65
CA TRP A 147 -8.75 20.29 -6.95
C TRP A 147 -8.66 20.51 -5.43
N ALA A 148 -8.33 21.73 -4.98
CA ALA A 148 -8.37 22.08 -3.56
C ALA A 148 -9.79 21.91 -2.98
N MET A 149 -10.80 22.51 -3.61
CA MET A 149 -12.18 22.44 -3.14
C MET A 149 -12.71 21.01 -3.18
N LEU A 150 -12.39 20.24 -4.22
CA LEU A 150 -12.75 18.83 -4.32
C LEU A 150 -12.09 18.02 -3.21
N SER A 151 -10.81 18.25 -2.90
CA SER A 151 -10.12 17.54 -1.82
C SER A 151 -10.73 17.84 -0.44
N LEU A 152 -10.99 19.11 -0.13
CA LEU A 152 -11.64 19.50 1.12
C LEU A 152 -13.09 19.00 1.19
N GLY A 153 -13.82 19.05 0.08
CA GLY A 153 -15.18 18.55 -0.06
C GLY A 153 -15.27 17.03 0.13
N LEU A 154 -14.37 16.27 -0.48
CA LEU A 154 -14.27 14.82 -0.31
C LEU A 154 -13.96 14.46 1.15
N LEU A 155 -13.03 15.18 1.78
CA LEU A 155 -12.68 14.96 3.18
C LEU A 155 -13.84 15.33 4.12
N ALA A 156 -14.53 16.45 3.88
CA ALA A 156 -15.72 16.83 4.64
C ALA A 156 -16.87 15.83 4.46
N MET A 157 -17.12 15.38 3.23
CA MET A 157 -18.09 14.33 2.93
C MET A 157 -17.75 13.03 3.67
N LEU A 158 -16.46 12.67 3.72
CA LEU A 158 -15.98 11.51 4.44
C LEU A 158 -16.19 11.63 5.95
N LEU A 159 -16.06 12.84 6.52
CA LEU A 159 -16.37 13.08 7.93
C LEU A 159 -17.87 13.00 8.24
N MET A 160 -18.73 13.45 7.32
CA MET A 160 -20.18 13.47 7.50
C MET A 160 -20.84 12.10 7.28
N PHE A 161 -20.46 11.38 6.22
CA PHE A 161 -21.12 10.15 5.78
C PHE A 161 -20.26 8.89 5.97
N GLY A 162 -19.06 9.06 6.47
CA GLY A 162 -18.08 8.00 6.59
C GLY A 162 -18.43 6.94 7.62
N GLN A 163 -18.53 5.69 7.17
CA GLN A 163 -18.59 4.53 8.06
C GLN A 163 -17.16 4.17 8.50
N ARG A 164 -16.91 4.19 9.81
CA ARG A 164 -15.61 3.81 10.39
C ARG A 164 -15.51 2.29 10.46
N PHE A 165 -14.60 1.70 9.69
CA PHE A 165 -14.28 0.27 9.78
C PHE A 165 -12.79 0.08 10.06
N ARG A 166 -12.43 -0.59 11.16
CA ARG A 166 -11.01 -0.88 11.53
C ARG A 166 -10.06 0.34 11.48
N GLY A 167 -10.56 1.53 11.84
CA GLY A 167 -9.77 2.78 11.83
C GLY A 167 -9.64 3.49 10.48
N GLY A 168 -10.18 2.93 9.40
CA GLY A 168 -10.34 3.60 8.10
C GLY A 168 -11.80 3.97 7.85
N VAL A 169 -12.04 5.03 7.08
CA VAL A 169 -13.39 5.42 6.67
C VAL A 169 -13.64 4.93 5.24
N TYR A 170 -14.66 4.08 5.06
CA TYR A 170 -14.98 3.47 3.76
C TYR A 170 -16.29 4.04 3.21
N ALA A 171 -16.37 4.20 1.89
CA ALA A 171 -17.64 4.42 1.20
C ALA A 171 -18.37 3.09 0.97
N ALA A 172 -19.66 3.17 0.64
CA ALA A 172 -20.45 2.02 0.21
C ALA A 172 -19.77 1.34 -0.99
N GLY A 173 -19.32 0.10 -0.83
CA GLY A 173 -18.64 -0.67 -1.88
C GLY A 173 -17.14 -0.92 -1.70
N LEU A 174 -16.60 -0.85 -0.46
CA LEU A 174 -15.19 -1.19 -0.14
C LEU A 174 -14.12 -0.27 -0.77
N SER A 175 -14.51 0.79 -1.46
CA SER A 175 -13.57 1.82 -1.94
C SER A 175 -13.21 2.77 -0.80
N THR A 176 -11.91 3.00 -0.61
CA THR A 176 -11.38 3.97 0.35
C THR A 176 -11.37 5.36 -0.31
N PRO A 177 -12.30 6.28 0.06
CA PRO A 177 -12.37 7.61 -0.56
C PRO A 177 -11.08 8.42 -0.35
N SER A 178 -10.26 8.01 0.61
CA SER A 178 -8.92 8.52 0.86
C SER A 178 -7.96 8.34 -0.32
N GLU A 179 -8.17 7.38 -1.24
CA GLU A 179 -7.32 7.25 -2.43
C GLU A 179 -7.52 8.39 -3.42
N ILE A 180 -8.78 8.76 -3.67
CA ILE A 180 -9.11 9.91 -4.52
C ILE A 180 -8.58 11.20 -3.87
N LEU A 181 -8.68 11.29 -2.54
CA LEU A 181 -8.17 12.42 -1.78
C LEU A 181 -6.64 12.61 -1.97
N LYS A 182 -5.85 11.53 -1.95
CA LYS A 182 -4.41 11.62 -2.20
C LYS A 182 -4.10 12.22 -3.57
N VAL A 183 -4.80 11.77 -4.61
CA VAL A 183 -4.59 12.25 -5.98
C VAL A 183 -4.98 13.72 -6.12
N THR A 184 -6.15 14.12 -5.60
CA THR A 184 -6.64 15.51 -5.73
C THR A 184 -5.75 16.51 -4.98
N ILE A 185 -5.28 16.16 -3.78
CA ILE A 185 -4.34 16.98 -3.02
C ILE A 185 -3.01 17.11 -3.76
N VAL A 186 -2.45 16.01 -4.27
CA VAL A 186 -1.21 16.03 -5.04
C VAL A 186 -1.33 16.92 -6.27
N LEU A 187 -2.45 16.84 -7.01
CA LEU A 187 -2.69 17.70 -8.17
C LEU A 187 -2.77 19.19 -7.79
N PHE A 188 -3.46 19.51 -6.69
CA PHE A 188 -3.51 20.88 -6.16
C PHE A 188 -2.11 21.39 -5.81
N VAL A 189 -1.38 20.64 -4.98
CA VAL A 189 -0.05 21.05 -4.50
C VAL A 189 0.93 21.18 -5.66
N ALA A 190 0.98 20.20 -6.56
CA ALA A 190 1.87 20.24 -7.72
C ALA A 190 1.56 21.44 -8.63
N GLY A 191 0.28 21.68 -8.92
CA GLY A 191 -0.15 22.84 -9.71
C GLY A 191 0.19 24.17 -9.03
N PHE A 192 -0.08 24.30 -7.72
CA PHE A 192 0.18 25.52 -6.97
C PHE A 192 1.68 25.82 -6.90
N VAL A 193 2.49 24.83 -6.53
CA VAL A 193 3.95 24.97 -6.46
C VAL A 193 4.52 25.30 -7.83
N ALA A 194 4.08 24.65 -8.90
CA ALA A 194 4.58 24.92 -10.25
C ALA A 194 4.34 26.38 -10.69
N ARG A 195 3.20 26.98 -10.34
CA ARG A 195 2.88 28.38 -10.68
C ARG A 195 3.61 29.38 -9.82
N ASN A 196 3.73 29.08 -8.53
CA ASN A 196 4.30 29.99 -7.55
C ASN A 196 5.78 29.69 -7.27
N ALA A 197 6.42 28.78 -8.01
CA ALA A 197 7.79 28.32 -7.80
C ALA A 197 8.80 29.47 -7.67
N LYS A 198 8.74 30.45 -8.59
CA LYS A 198 9.62 31.63 -8.55
C LYS A 198 9.43 32.42 -7.26
N SER A 199 8.17 32.75 -6.91
CA SER A 199 7.86 33.49 -5.70
C SER A 199 8.19 32.72 -4.43
N LEU A 200 7.98 31.40 -4.40
CA LEU A 200 8.30 30.52 -3.28
C LEU A 200 9.81 30.30 -3.12
N SER A 201 10.58 30.36 -4.21
CA SER A 201 12.04 30.24 -4.17
C SER A 201 12.73 31.50 -3.63
N PHE A 202 12.03 32.64 -3.56
CA PHE A 202 12.58 33.92 -3.12
C PHE A 202 12.53 34.05 -1.60
N TRP A 203 13.57 33.54 -0.94
CA TRP A 203 13.76 33.67 0.50
C TRP A 203 14.52 34.96 0.80
N GLY A 204 14.22 35.59 1.95
CA GLY A 204 14.83 36.87 2.33
C GLY A 204 16.36 36.82 2.41
N HIS A 205 17.02 37.93 2.07
CA HIS A 205 18.48 38.04 1.98
C HIS A 205 19.22 38.03 3.34
N GLY A 206 18.51 38.11 4.47
CA GLY A 206 19.10 38.14 5.82
C GLY A 206 18.73 36.92 6.66
N LEU A 207 17.45 36.80 7.00
CA LEU A 207 16.91 35.60 7.66
C LEU A 207 16.33 34.67 6.60
N PRO A 208 16.63 33.35 6.63
CA PRO A 208 16.05 32.37 5.71
C PRO A 208 14.58 32.11 6.08
N LEU A 209 13.74 33.13 5.91
CA LEU A 209 12.31 33.06 6.12
C LEU A 209 11.63 32.78 4.77
N PRO A 210 10.66 31.87 4.75
CA PRO A 210 9.89 31.60 3.55
C PRO A 210 9.05 32.83 3.20
N PRO A 211 8.80 33.07 1.90
CA PRO A 211 7.98 34.18 1.42
C PRO A 211 6.51 33.98 1.85
N TRP A 212 6.15 34.57 2.99
CA TRP A 212 4.87 34.29 3.66
C TRP A 212 3.65 34.56 2.77
N ARG A 213 3.66 35.64 1.96
CA ARG A 213 2.54 36.01 1.08
C ARG A 213 2.29 34.96 -0.01
N ALA A 214 3.36 34.39 -0.56
CA ALA A 214 3.26 33.35 -1.58
C ALA A 214 2.89 31.98 -0.96
N LEU A 215 3.32 31.75 0.28
CA LEU A 215 3.04 30.51 1.01
C LEU A 215 1.63 30.51 1.64
N LEU A 216 1.06 31.67 1.95
CA LEU A 216 -0.19 31.82 2.72
C LEU A 216 -1.36 31.00 2.15
N PRO A 217 -1.65 30.99 0.82
CA PRO A 217 -2.78 30.23 0.31
C PRO A 217 -2.58 28.71 0.47
N LEU A 218 -1.35 28.23 0.24
CA LEU A 218 -0.99 26.83 0.42
C LEU A 218 -1.02 26.42 1.90
N ALA A 219 -0.48 27.27 2.77
CA ALA A 219 -0.49 27.05 4.21
C ALA A 219 -1.92 27.07 4.76
N GLY A 220 -2.77 27.99 4.31
CA GLY A 220 -4.18 28.05 4.70
C GLY A 220 -4.95 26.80 4.30
N PHE A 221 -4.81 26.36 3.05
CA PHE A 221 -5.35 25.07 2.59
C PHE A 221 -4.85 23.92 3.47
N TRP A 222 -3.54 23.86 3.72
CA TRP A 222 -2.93 22.78 4.47
C TRP A 222 -3.39 22.75 5.93
N LEU A 223 -3.55 23.90 6.57
CA LEU A 223 -4.05 24.01 7.94
C LEU A 223 -5.49 23.50 8.06
N VAL A 224 -6.36 23.85 7.10
CA VAL A 224 -7.74 23.34 7.07
C VAL A 224 -7.74 21.82 6.85
N LEU A 225 -6.98 21.33 5.86
CA LEU A 225 -6.86 19.91 5.57
C LEU A 225 -6.33 19.12 6.79
N ALA A 226 -5.25 19.61 7.40
CA ALA A 226 -4.65 19.00 8.59
C ALA A 226 -5.65 18.93 9.75
N SER A 227 -6.40 20.01 9.99
CA SER A 227 -7.42 20.06 11.03
C SER A 227 -8.51 19.01 10.79
N LEU A 228 -9.00 18.88 9.56
CA LEU A 228 -9.99 17.86 9.20
C LEU A 228 -9.46 16.43 9.37
N LEU A 229 -8.19 16.18 9.01
CA LEU A 229 -7.55 14.87 9.19
C LEU A 229 -7.36 14.50 10.67
N VAL A 230 -7.05 15.49 11.51
CA VAL A 230 -6.98 15.31 12.97
C VAL A 230 -8.35 14.94 13.54
N VAL A 231 -9.43 15.62 13.09
CA VAL A 231 -10.81 15.27 13.45
C VAL A 231 -11.17 13.86 12.98
N GLN A 232 -10.72 13.47 11.78
CA GLN A 232 -10.88 12.12 11.26
C GLN A 232 -10.10 11.05 12.07
N ARG A 233 -9.09 11.47 12.84
CA ARG A 233 -8.14 10.61 13.55
C ARG A 233 -7.29 9.73 12.62
N ASP A 234 -7.05 10.19 11.39
CA ASP A 234 -6.21 9.49 10.40
C ASP A 234 -4.80 10.10 10.34
N LEU A 235 -3.95 9.69 11.28
CA LEU A 235 -2.55 10.13 11.36
C LEU A 235 -1.71 9.61 10.19
N GLY A 236 -2.06 8.44 9.63
CA GLY A 236 -1.30 7.85 8.53
C GLY A 236 -1.42 8.70 7.27
N LEU A 237 -2.64 9.09 6.93
CA LEU A 237 -2.90 9.96 5.79
C LEU A 237 -2.27 11.35 5.97
N PHE A 238 -2.35 11.93 7.18
CA PHE A 238 -1.69 13.20 7.49
C PHE A 238 -0.18 13.14 7.23
N ILE A 239 0.51 12.12 7.72
CA ILE A 239 1.97 11.98 7.55
C ILE A 239 2.33 11.81 6.08
N ILE A 240 1.64 10.92 5.35
CA ILE A 240 1.92 10.65 3.93
C ILE A 240 1.74 11.92 3.10
N LEU A 241 0.64 12.65 3.31
CA LEU A 241 0.38 13.89 2.59
C LEU A 241 1.35 15.00 2.99
N SER A 242 1.78 15.05 4.26
CA SER A 242 2.80 16.00 4.73
C SER A 242 4.12 15.77 4.00
N ILE A 243 4.58 14.52 3.96
CA ILE A 243 5.82 14.15 3.26
C ILE A 243 5.71 14.51 1.77
N ALA A 244 4.58 14.21 1.13
CA ALA A 244 4.34 14.56 -0.26
C ALA A 244 4.39 16.08 -0.49
N LEU A 245 3.71 16.87 0.34
CA LEU A 245 3.71 18.33 0.29
C LEU A 245 5.14 18.89 0.41
N LEU A 246 5.88 18.46 1.43
CA LEU A 246 7.24 18.94 1.67
C LEU A 246 8.20 18.54 0.54
N THR A 247 8.06 17.33 0.02
CA THR A 247 8.83 16.86 -1.13
C THR A 247 8.55 17.71 -2.37
N MET A 248 7.28 18.02 -2.66
CA MET A 248 6.91 18.86 -3.80
C MET A 248 7.38 20.29 -3.64
N LEU A 249 7.28 20.86 -2.44
CA LEU A 249 7.82 22.20 -2.14
C LEU A 249 9.33 22.22 -2.36
N PHE A 250 10.06 21.23 -1.84
CA PHE A 250 11.51 21.13 -2.02
C PHE A 250 11.89 21.00 -3.49
N VAL A 251 11.31 20.04 -4.21
CA VAL A 251 11.61 19.79 -5.63
C VAL A 251 11.21 20.98 -6.51
N GLY A 252 10.07 21.60 -6.24
CA GLY A 252 9.56 22.71 -7.05
C GLY A 252 10.24 24.05 -6.79
N THR A 253 10.86 24.25 -5.62
CA THR A 253 11.49 25.53 -5.25
C THR A 253 13.01 25.46 -5.12
N GLY A 254 13.59 24.26 -5.01
CA GLY A 254 15.01 24.03 -4.75
C GLY A 254 15.48 24.40 -3.34
N ARG A 255 14.56 24.74 -2.42
CA ARG A 255 14.90 25.26 -1.08
C ARG A 255 14.71 24.20 0.00
N SER A 256 15.82 23.71 0.56
CA SER A 256 15.81 22.73 1.67
C SER A 256 15.18 23.27 2.96
N GLY A 257 15.14 24.59 3.14
CA GLY A 257 14.50 25.22 4.31
C GLY A 257 13.02 24.86 4.46
N TYR A 258 12.31 24.54 3.37
CA TYR A 258 10.93 24.03 3.45
C TYR A 258 10.86 22.65 4.12
N LEU A 259 11.83 21.76 3.88
CA LEU A 259 11.90 20.46 4.54
C LEU A 259 12.13 20.63 6.04
N LEU A 260 13.01 21.57 6.43
CA LEU A 260 13.32 21.83 7.83
C LEU A 260 12.12 22.44 8.57
N LEU A 261 11.63 23.59 8.10
CA LEU A 261 10.52 24.30 8.76
C LEU A 261 9.23 23.48 8.74
N GLY A 262 8.93 22.87 7.61
CA GLY A 262 7.75 22.03 7.45
C GLY A 262 7.86 20.71 8.24
N GLY A 263 9.05 20.12 8.31
CA GLY A 263 9.32 18.95 9.13
C GLY A 263 9.14 19.22 10.63
N ILE A 264 9.66 20.36 11.10
CA ILE A 264 9.44 20.82 12.49
C ILE A 264 7.94 21.03 12.75
N GLY A 265 7.24 21.73 11.84
CA GLY A 265 5.80 21.95 11.96
C GLY A 265 4.99 20.66 12.01
N ALA A 266 5.29 19.70 11.11
CA ALA A 266 4.64 18.40 11.09
C ALA A 266 4.93 17.59 12.38
N PHE A 267 6.17 17.62 12.87
CA PHE A 267 6.55 16.96 14.11
C PHE A 267 5.78 17.53 15.32
N VAL A 268 5.73 18.86 15.45
CA VAL A 268 4.97 19.53 16.52
C VAL A 268 3.49 19.14 16.45
N MET A 269 2.89 19.15 15.26
CA MET A 269 1.49 18.75 15.08
C MET A 269 1.25 17.29 15.49
N VAL A 270 2.12 16.37 15.09
CA VAL A 270 2.01 14.95 15.49
C VAL A 270 2.16 14.80 17.01
N ALA A 271 3.09 15.52 17.63
CA ALA A 271 3.29 15.47 19.08
C ALA A 271 2.04 15.95 19.84
N VAL A 272 1.47 17.09 19.44
CA VAL A 272 0.24 17.64 20.01
C VAL A 272 -0.95 16.71 19.79
N VAL A 273 -1.10 16.14 18.60
CA VAL A 273 -2.24 15.25 18.32
C VAL A 273 -2.09 13.93 19.07
N SER A 274 -0.87 13.41 19.23
CA SER A 274 -0.60 12.16 19.95
C SER A 274 -0.84 12.27 21.45
N SER A 275 -0.68 13.46 22.05
CA SER A 275 -1.02 13.68 23.46
C SER A 275 -2.53 13.75 23.69
N VAL A 276 -3.31 14.13 22.67
CA VAL A 276 -4.78 14.26 22.76
C VAL A 276 -5.52 13.00 22.28
N LEU A 277 -4.93 12.22 21.35
CA LEU A 277 -5.55 11.01 20.78
C LEU A 277 -4.84 9.73 21.25
N PRO A 278 -5.43 8.94 22.18
CA PRO A 278 -4.80 7.72 22.71
C PRO A 278 -4.62 6.59 21.67
N HIS A 279 -5.21 6.71 20.48
CA HIS A 279 -4.99 5.77 19.38
C HIS A 279 -3.58 5.85 18.79
N GLY A 280 -3.04 7.06 18.59
CA GLY A 280 -1.72 7.26 17.99
C GLY A 280 -0.61 6.72 18.90
N ALA A 281 -0.65 7.11 20.17
CA ALA A 281 0.29 6.66 21.19
C ALA A 281 0.31 5.12 21.32
N ARG A 282 -0.86 4.46 21.28
CA ARG A 282 -0.94 2.99 21.32
C ARG A 282 -0.26 2.33 20.12
N ARG A 283 -0.35 2.90 18.91
CA ARG A 283 0.37 2.37 17.75
C ARG A 283 1.87 2.56 17.90
N VAL A 284 2.34 3.74 18.34
CA VAL A 284 3.77 3.99 18.56
C VAL A 284 4.32 3.03 19.62
N ALA A 285 3.60 2.85 20.74
CA ALA A 285 3.98 1.89 21.77
C ALA A 285 4.01 0.45 21.24
N ALA A 286 3.01 0.03 20.44
CA ALA A 286 2.99 -1.28 19.79
C ALA A 286 4.16 -1.49 18.81
N TRP A 287 4.67 -0.43 18.17
CA TRP A 287 5.85 -0.50 17.31
C TRP A 287 7.17 -0.55 18.09
N LEU A 288 7.27 0.20 19.20
CA LEU A 288 8.46 0.22 20.05
C LEU A 288 8.61 -1.07 20.85
N ASP A 289 7.51 -1.60 21.37
CA ASP A 289 7.48 -2.86 22.10
C ASP A 289 6.29 -3.73 21.64
N PRO A 290 6.45 -4.50 20.55
CA PRO A 290 5.39 -5.31 19.99
C PRO A 290 4.98 -6.49 20.87
N PHE A 291 5.76 -6.84 21.89
CA PHE A 291 5.48 -8.01 22.73
C PHE A 291 4.57 -7.71 23.92
N LEU A 292 4.31 -6.43 24.24
CA LEU A 292 3.44 -6.02 25.34
C LEU A 292 1.95 -6.30 25.08
N ASP A 293 1.51 -6.24 23.82
CA ASP A 293 0.10 -6.44 23.42
C ASP A 293 -0.02 -7.35 22.18
N PRO A 294 0.30 -8.65 22.30
CA PRO A 294 0.42 -9.56 21.17
C PRO A 294 -0.91 -9.88 20.47
N THR A 295 -2.03 -9.71 21.17
CA THR A 295 -3.38 -9.96 20.67
C THR A 295 -4.14 -8.69 20.27
N GLY A 296 -3.67 -7.51 20.70
CA GLY A 296 -4.27 -6.21 20.41
C GLY A 296 -3.48 -5.42 19.37
N GLY A 297 -2.95 -4.26 19.76
CA GLY A 297 -2.32 -3.29 18.87
C GLY A 297 -1.10 -3.81 18.10
N SER A 298 -0.40 -4.81 18.64
CA SER A 298 0.82 -5.36 18.05
C SER A 298 0.58 -6.60 17.19
N TRP A 299 -0.66 -7.10 17.12
CA TRP A 299 -0.97 -8.36 16.42
C TRP A 299 -0.47 -8.38 14.98
N GLN A 300 -0.69 -7.31 14.22
CA GLN A 300 -0.24 -7.22 12.82
C GLN A 300 1.29 -7.24 12.69
N ILE A 301 1.99 -6.56 13.61
CA ILE A 301 3.46 -6.50 13.62
C ILE A 301 4.03 -7.90 13.90
N LEU A 302 3.46 -8.59 14.90
CA LEU A 302 3.89 -9.95 15.24
C LEU A 302 3.56 -10.96 14.15
N GLN A 303 2.45 -10.82 13.41
CA GLN A 303 2.17 -11.67 12.25
C GLN A 303 3.20 -11.50 11.13
N GLY A 304 3.57 -10.24 10.81
CA GLY A 304 4.61 -9.96 9.83
C GLY A 304 5.97 -10.51 10.27
N LEU A 305 6.33 -10.30 11.54
CA LEU A 305 7.57 -10.78 12.12
C LEU A 305 7.64 -12.32 12.16
N SER A 306 6.54 -12.97 12.55
CA SER A 306 6.37 -14.43 12.51
C SER A 306 6.48 -14.98 11.08
N GLY A 307 5.87 -14.32 10.10
CA GLY A 307 6.01 -14.66 8.68
C GLY A 307 7.46 -14.61 8.19
N MET A 308 8.23 -13.63 8.65
CA MET A 308 9.65 -13.47 8.32
C MET A 308 10.51 -14.57 8.94
N PHE A 309 10.29 -14.88 10.23
CA PHE A 309 11.05 -15.91 10.95
C PHE A 309 10.68 -17.35 10.56
N SER A 310 9.43 -17.62 10.22
CA SER A 310 8.98 -18.94 9.75
C SER A 310 9.45 -19.25 8.31
N GLY A 311 9.84 -18.22 7.55
CA GLY A 311 10.39 -18.33 6.20
C GLY A 311 11.90 -18.65 6.15
N GLY A 312 12.73 -18.04 7.00
CA GLY A 312 14.20 -18.08 6.83
C GLY A 312 14.67 -17.41 5.52
N ALA A 313 15.99 -17.26 5.32
CA ALA A 313 16.57 -16.54 4.17
C ALA A 313 16.22 -17.11 2.78
N LEU A 314 15.69 -18.34 2.71
CA LEU A 314 15.33 -19.07 1.49
C LEU A 314 13.92 -19.69 1.54
N GLY A 315 13.06 -19.32 2.49
CA GLY A 315 11.65 -19.76 2.47
C GLY A 315 11.42 -21.25 2.77
N ARG A 316 11.91 -21.79 3.90
CA ARG A 316 11.67 -23.20 4.31
C ARG A 316 10.22 -23.53 4.67
N ARG A 317 9.28 -22.58 4.53
CA ARG A 317 7.82 -22.82 4.65
C ARG A 317 7.02 -22.13 3.54
N ILE A 318 7.46 -22.27 2.28
CA ILE A 318 6.57 -22.09 1.11
C ILE A 318 5.51 -23.22 1.06
N ARG A 319 5.68 -24.27 1.87
CA ARG A 319 4.96 -25.56 1.81
C ARG A 319 3.51 -25.58 2.35
N ALA A 320 2.99 -24.53 2.99
CA ALA A 320 1.63 -24.56 3.52
C ALA A 320 0.86 -23.26 3.25
N ARG A 321 -0.35 -23.37 2.67
CA ARG A 321 -1.39 -22.33 2.77
C ARG A 321 -1.61 -22.07 4.27
N GLN A 322 -1.57 -20.81 4.64
CA GLN A 322 -1.41 -20.36 6.03
C GLN A 322 -2.56 -20.89 6.92
N PRO A 323 -2.31 -21.71 7.96
CA PRO A 323 -3.26 -21.82 9.05
C PRO A 323 -3.29 -20.46 9.75
N ARG A 324 -4.47 -19.99 10.17
CA ARG A 324 -4.60 -18.78 11.00
C ARG A 324 -3.73 -18.94 12.25
N ILE A 325 -2.57 -18.29 12.26
CA ILE A 325 -1.66 -18.33 13.41
C ILE A 325 -2.27 -17.43 14.47
N HIS A 326 -2.96 -18.01 15.46
CA HIS A 326 -3.32 -17.27 16.66
C HIS A 326 -2.01 -16.93 17.38
N ALA A 327 -1.65 -15.64 17.38
CA ALA A 327 -0.51 -15.13 18.15
C ALA A 327 -0.84 -15.22 19.64
N ASN A 328 -0.71 -16.42 20.21
CA ASN A 328 -0.76 -16.61 21.66
C ASN A 328 0.60 -16.22 22.26
N ARG A 329 0.58 -15.75 23.52
CA ARG A 329 1.72 -15.30 24.32
C ARG A 329 2.90 -16.29 24.32
N SER A 330 2.62 -17.58 24.12
CA SER A 330 3.60 -18.67 24.04
C SER A 330 4.52 -18.63 22.81
N ILE A 331 4.11 -18.00 21.71
CA ILE A 331 4.91 -17.95 20.46
C ILE A 331 6.15 -17.06 20.63
N GLY A 332 6.03 -15.95 21.36
CA GLY A 332 7.18 -15.09 21.70
C GLY A 332 8.20 -15.80 22.58
N LEU A 333 7.74 -16.63 23.53
CA LEU A 333 8.60 -17.39 24.43
C LEU A 333 9.29 -18.57 23.72
N HIS A 334 8.58 -19.28 22.84
CA HIS A 334 9.14 -20.44 22.12
C HIS A 334 10.10 -20.07 20.98
N LEU A 335 9.91 -18.93 20.29
CA LEU A 335 10.81 -18.52 19.19
C LEU A 335 12.10 -17.85 19.68
N PHE A 336 12.08 -17.20 20.84
CA PHE A 336 13.25 -16.46 21.36
C PHE A 336 13.88 -17.06 22.63
N GLY A 337 13.20 -17.98 23.33
CA GLY A 337 13.74 -18.65 24.52
C GLY A 337 14.93 -19.57 24.22
N HIS A 338 15.17 -19.95 22.96
CA HIS A 338 16.22 -20.93 22.65
C HIS A 338 17.62 -20.32 22.39
N ARG A 339 17.78 -18.98 22.37
CA ARG A 339 19.07 -18.33 22.05
C ARG A 339 19.61 -17.31 23.05
N ARG A 340 19.06 -17.22 24.26
CA ARG A 340 19.76 -16.57 25.37
C ARG A 340 19.62 -17.39 26.64
N GLY A 341 20.69 -18.10 27.01
CA GLY A 341 20.89 -18.63 28.35
C GLY A 341 21.09 -17.48 29.34
N ILE A 342 20.00 -16.80 29.69
CA ILE A 342 19.93 -15.96 30.88
C ILE A 342 18.81 -16.54 31.73
N GLY A 343 19.22 -17.27 32.78
CA GLY A 343 18.29 -17.86 33.73
C GLY A 343 17.51 -16.76 34.45
N VAL A 344 16.21 -16.67 34.16
CA VAL A 344 15.26 -16.00 35.05
C VAL A 344 14.68 -17.08 35.96
N ARG A 345 15.20 -17.12 37.19
CA ARG A 345 14.74 -17.97 38.29
C ARG A 345 13.35 -17.51 38.72
N GLY A 346 12.38 -18.42 38.64
CA GLY A 346 11.25 -18.53 39.58
C GLY A 346 10.13 -17.49 39.47
N VAL A 347 9.09 -17.83 38.72
CA VAL A 347 7.71 -17.51 39.12
C VAL A 347 6.94 -18.83 39.08
N ARG A 348 6.47 -19.27 40.26
CA ARG A 348 5.62 -20.44 40.43
C ARG A 348 4.32 -20.21 39.64
N ASP A 349 4.07 -21.05 38.64
CA ASP A 349 2.75 -21.20 38.06
C ASP A 349 1.79 -21.72 39.14
N ARG A 350 0.84 -20.87 39.53
CA ARG A 350 -0.43 -21.30 40.10
C ARG A 350 -1.52 -20.74 39.19
N ASP A 351 -1.90 -21.53 38.18
CA ASP A 351 -3.18 -21.36 37.50
C ASP A 351 -4.22 -22.25 38.21
N PRO A 352 -5.23 -21.67 38.87
CA PRO A 352 -6.45 -22.38 39.22
C PRO A 352 -7.39 -22.26 38.02
N LEU A 353 -7.74 -23.38 37.36
CA LEU A 353 -8.93 -23.62 36.50
C LEU A 353 -8.61 -24.59 35.35
N LEU A 354 -8.27 -25.83 35.67
CA LEU A 354 -8.48 -26.99 34.79
C LEU A 354 -8.88 -28.18 35.68
N PRO A 355 -10.07 -28.79 35.51
CA PRO A 355 -10.39 -30.05 36.17
C PRO A 355 -9.57 -31.19 35.55
N ASP A 356 -8.98 -32.03 36.39
CA ASP A 356 -8.15 -33.17 36.00
C ASP A 356 -8.89 -34.14 35.07
N PRO A 357 -8.22 -34.72 34.06
CA PRO A 357 -8.80 -35.78 33.25
C PRO A 357 -8.98 -37.04 34.11
N VAL A 358 -10.23 -37.50 34.18
CA VAL A 358 -10.67 -38.75 34.82
C VAL A 358 -9.81 -39.93 34.31
N ARG A 359 -9.13 -40.62 35.23
CA ARG A 359 -8.48 -41.90 34.94
C ARG A 359 -9.55 -43.00 34.75
N PRO A 360 -9.44 -43.87 33.73
CA PRO A 360 -10.32 -45.03 33.64
C PRO A 360 -9.99 -46.04 34.76
N GLU A 361 -11.00 -46.46 35.51
CA GLU A 361 -10.90 -47.54 36.50
C GLU A 361 -10.60 -48.89 35.82
N PRO A 362 -9.82 -49.78 36.48
CA PRO A 362 -9.63 -51.14 36.00
C PRO A 362 -10.89 -51.99 36.23
N ALA A 363 -11.31 -52.73 35.20
CA ALA A 363 -12.44 -53.65 35.27
C ALA A 363 -12.20 -54.73 36.34
N GLY A 364 -12.93 -54.64 37.45
CA GLY A 364 -13.03 -55.68 38.47
C GLY A 364 -13.91 -56.83 38.00
N GLY A 365 -13.39 -58.04 38.13
CA GLY A 365 -14.08 -59.29 37.76
C GLY A 365 -15.32 -59.57 38.63
N LEU A 366 -16.29 -60.23 38.01
CA LEU A 366 -17.44 -60.84 38.67
C LEU A 366 -17.02 -62.20 39.28
N PRO A 367 -17.33 -62.50 40.54
CA PRO A 367 -17.44 -63.88 41.00
C PRO A 367 -18.82 -64.44 40.65
N GLY A 368 -18.86 -65.64 40.09
CA GLY A 368 -20.08 -66.37 39.79
C GLY A 368 -20.79 -66.90 41.04
N THR A 369 -22.10 -67.08 40.90
CA THR A 369 -22.85 -68.35 40.98
C THR A 369 -24.28 -68.07 40.55
#